data_AF-L0RG05-F1
#
_entry.id   AF-L0RG05-F1
#
_cell.length_a   1.000
_cell.length_b   1.000
_cell.length_c   1.000
_cell.angle_alpha   90.00
_cell.angle_beta   90.00
_cell.angle_gamma   90.00
#
_symmetry.space_group_name_H-M   'P 1'
#
loop_
_entity.id
_entity.type
_entity.pdbx_description
1 polymer ?
#
loop_
_entity_poly.entity_id
_entity_poly.type
_entity_poly.pdbx_seq_one_letter_code
_entity_poly.pdbx_strand_id
1 'polypeptide(L)'
;MSLKDYKSRIDRLQKGLGKAFIENPFILNIPGKSIALKVDPYYYVAFEPAFTENLCRFGVMLPKNVRDTLVRTGNLVIDQDTRNPLIKIRMKWNDRSYAMNVCFVESEFIDQALKIYGGVTSDVGLSELRILSSERERLDTFFGERTLLKSVAYID
;
A
#
# COMPACT_ATOMS: atom_id res chain seq x y z
N MET A 1 23.62 7.25 -2.68
CA MET A 1 23.12 5.90 -3.02
C MET A 1 22.67 5.95 -4.47
N SER A 2 23.08 5.01 -5.31
CA SER A 2 22.81 5.06 -6.75
C SER A 2 21.37 4.63 -7.06
N LEU A 3 20.83 5.04 -8.22
CA LEU A 3 19.54 4.53 -8.71
C LEU A 3 19.52 3.00 -8.85
N LYS A 4 20.68 2.38 -9.13
CA LYS A 4 20.80 0.91 -9.21
C LYS A 4 20.56 0.24 -7.86
N ASP A 5 20.96 0.88 -6.76
CA ASP A 5 20.77 0.35 -5.40
C ASP A 5 19.29 0.37 -4.98
N TYR A 6 18.53 1.38 -5.41
CA TYR A 6 17.09 1.42 -5.14
C TYR A 6 16.33 0.38 -5.96
N LYS A 7 16.71 0.17 -7.23
CA LYS A 7 16.11 -0.87 -8.06
C LYS A 7 16.31 -2.27 -7.47
N SER A 8 17.52 -2.60 -7.01
CA SER A 8 17.78 -3.90 -6.38
C SER A 8 17.03 -4.08 -5.05
N ARG A 9 16.84 -3.00 -4.29
CA ARG A 9 16.02 -3.02 -3.07
C ARG A 9 14.53 -3.22 -3.37
N ILE A 10 13.99 -2.55 -4.39
CA ILE A 10 12.60 -2.74 -4.82
C ILE A 10 12.38 -4.17 -5.29
N ASP A 11 13.25 -4.69 -6.16
CA ASP A 11 13.16 -6.07 -6.64
C ASP A 11 13.17 -7.06 -5.46
N ARG A 12 14.07 -6.86 -4.50
CA ARG A 12 14.15 -7.68 -3.28
C ARG A 12 12.86 -7.62 -2.45
N LEU A 13 12.26 -6.44 -2.29
CA LEU A 13 11.00 -6.27 -1.56
C LEU A 13 9.83 -6.94 -2.30
N GLN A 14 9.73 -6.75 -3.63
CA GLN A 14 8.71 -7.38 -4.46
C GLN A 14 8.85 -8.91 -4.44
N LYS A 15 10.06 -9.43 -4.55
CA LYS A 15 10.34 -10.87 -4.46
C LYS A 15 9.98 -11.44 -3.10
N GLY A 16 10.29 -10.73 -2.03
CA GLY A 16 9.90 -11.11 -0.67
C GLY A 16 8.38 -11.16 -0.52
N LEU A 17 7.69 -10.11 -0.96
CA LEU A 17 6.23 -10.02 -0.89
C LEU A 17 5.53 -11.12 -1.69
N GLY A 18 5.97 -11.37 -2.93
CA GLY A 18 5.38 -12.42 -3.78
C GLY A 18 5.55 -13.82 -3.18
N LYS A 19 6.73 -14.14 -2.63
CA LYS A 19 6.94 -15.41 -1.90
C LYS A 19 6.06 -15.54 -0.67
N ALA A 20 5.99 -14.49 0.15
CA ALA A 20 5.13 -14.48 1.33
C ALA A 20 3.65 -14.64 0.97
N PHE A 21 3.23 -14.10 -0.18
CA PHE A 21 1.87 -14.27 -0.68
C PHE A 21 1.59 -15.72 -1.11
N ILE A 22 2.54 -16.40 -1.75
CA ILE A 22 2.41 -17.84 -2.08
C ILE A 22 2.20 -18.66 -0.80
N GLU A 23 2.97 -18.36 0.24
CA GLU A 23 2.87 -19.06 1.53
C GLU A 23 1.57 -18.74 2.27
N ASN A 24 1.12 -17.49 2.21
CA ASN A 24 -0.11 -17.05 2.86
C ASN A 24 -0.81 -15.95 2.03
N PRO A 25 -1.79 -16.32 1.19
CA PRO A 25 -2.52 -15.34 0.37
C PRO A 25 -3.30 -14.30 1.19
N PHE A 26 -3.60 -14.58 2.46
CA PHE A 26 -4.40 -13.70 3.31
C PHE A 26 -3.67 -12.42 3.74
N ILE A 27 -2.38 -12.29 3.43
CA ILE A 27 -1.62 -11.07 3.72
C ILE A 27 -2.10 -9.86 2.90
N LEU A 28 -2.81 -10.06 1.78
CA LEU A 28 -3.33 -8.98 0.95
C LEU A 28 -4.84 -9.12 0.66
N ASN A 29 -5.49 -7.97 0.53
CA ASN A 29 -6.85 -7.79 0.03
C ASN A 29 -8.01 -8.47 0.80
N ILE A 30 -7.78 -8.89 2.04
CA ILE A 30 -8.80 -9.43 2.96
C ILE A 30 -8.93 -8.52 4.20
N PRO A 31 -10.05 -7.81 4.35
CA PRO A 31 -10.31 -6.99 5.54
C PRO A 31 -10.13 -7.77 6.85
N GLY A 32 -9.48 -7.14 7.83
CA GLY A 32 -9.22 -7.71 9.16
C GLY A 32 -8.06 -8.72 9.25
N LYS A 33 -7.48 -9.14 8.13
CA LYS A 33 -6.30 -10.04 8.11
C LYS A 33 -5.10 -9.45 7.39
N SER A 34 -5.35 -8.71 6.32
CA SER A 34 -4.30 -8.25 5.42
C SER A 34 -3.56 -7.01 5.90
N ILE A 35 -2.32 -6.89 5.47
CA ILE A 35 -1.45 -5.73 5.73
C ILE A 35 -1.68 -4.59 4.73
N ALA A 36 -2.30 -4.88 3.58
CA ALA A 36 -2.73 -3.89 2.61
C ALA A 36 -3.96 -4.36 1.82
N LEU A 37 -4.80 -3.41 1.41
CA LEU A 37 -6.05 -3.64 0.68
C LEU A 37 -6.09 -2.76 -0.57
N LYS A 38 -6.49 -3.34 -1.71
CA LYS A 38 -6.66 -2.58 -2.95
C LYS A 38 -7.97 -1.80 -2.85
N VAL A 39 -7.87 -0.47 -2.83
CA VAL A 39 -9.04 0.41 -2.71
C VAL A 39 -9.40 1.06 -4.04
N ASP A 40 -8.44 1.16 -4.96
CA ASP A 40 -8.58 1.79 -6.26
C ASP A 40 -7.62 1.10 -7.26
N PRO A 41 -7.86 1.22 -8.59
CA PRO A 41 -6.97 0.63 -9.59
C PRO A 41 -5.51 1.08 -9.53
N TYR A 42 -5.22 2.27 -8.98
CA TYR A 42 -3.88 2.83 -8.85
C TYR A 42 -3.28 2.64 -7.46
N TYR A 43 -4.08 2.48 -6.41
CA TYR A 43 -3.57 2.48 -5.04
C TYR A 43 -4.08 1.34 -4.14
N TYR A 44 -3.16 0.86 -3.32
CA TYR A 44 -3.46 0.09 -2.11
C TYR A 44 -3.38 1.00 -0.89
N VAL A 45 -4.26 0.75 0.07
CA VAL A 45 -4.12 1.24 1.44
C VAL A 45 -3.33 0.22 2.24
N ALA A 46 -2.19 0.62 2.76
CA ALA A 46 -1.32 -0.21 3.60
C ALA A 46 -1.41 0.23 5.06
N PHE A 47 -1.60 -0.73 5.96
CA PHE A 47 -1.80 -0.48 7.38
C PHE A 47 -0.47 -0.42 8.13
N GLU A 48 -0.21 0.67 8.83
CA GLU A 48 1.06 0.90 9.52
C GLU A 48 0.89 0.69 11.04
N PRO A 49 1.85 0.04 11.74
CA PRO A 49 3.19 -0.33 11.27
C PRO A 49 3.29 -1.70 10.57
N ALA A 50 2.20 -2.47 10.54
CA ALA A 50 2.21 -3.86 10.10
C ALA A 50 2.77 -4.06 8.69
N PHE A 51 2.44 -3.18 7.74
CA PHE A 51 2.93 -3.24 6.38
C PHE A 51 4.46 -3.12 6.30
N THR A 52 5.03 -2.05 6.88
CA THR A 52 6.48 -1.86 6.89
C THR A 52 7.19 -3.00 7.61
N GLU A 53 6.69 -3.45 8.77
CA GLU A 53 7.30 -4.56 9.51
C GLU A 53 7.31 -5.88 8.74
N ASN A 54 6.23 -6.19 8.02
CA ASN A 54 6.16 -7.40 7.21
C ASN A 54 7.10 -7.30 5.99
N LEU A 55 7.14 -6.16 5.30
CA LEU A 55 8.11 -5.94 4.22
C LEU A 55 9.56 -6.03 4.70
N CYS A 56 9.86 -5.59 5.93
CA CYS A 56 11.17 -5.76 6.53
C CYS A 56 11.55 -7.23 6.67
N ARG A 57 10.61 -8.06 7.15
CA ARG A 57 10.81 -9.51 7.32
C ARG A 57 10.98 -10.19 5.97
N PHE A 58 10.08 -9.93 5.02
CA PHE A 58 10.08 -10.55 3.69
C PHE A 58 11.31 -10.15 2.87
N GLY A 59 11.69 -8.87 2.94
CA GLY A 59 12.84 -8.34 2.25
C GLY A 59 14.16 -8.50 3.01
N VAL A 60 14.14 -8.98 4.26
CA VAL A 60 15.29 -9.01 5.19
C VAL A 60 16.03 -7.67 5.14
N MET A 61 15.30 -6.60 5.49
CA MET A 61 15.74 -5.21 5.39
C MET A 61 15.31 -4.42 6.62
N LEU A 62 16.12 -3.44 7.04
CA LEU A 62 15.77 -2.57 8.16
C LEU A 62 14.59 -1.64 7.82
N PRO A 63 13.70 -1.31 8.77
CA PRO A 63 12.53 -0.44 8.56
C PRO A 63 12.85 0.90 7.88
N LYS A 64 13.93 1.56 8.31
CA LYS A 64 14.39 2.81 7.70
C LYS A 64 14.70 2.65 6.21
N ASN A 65 15.32 1.54 5.81
CA ASN A 65 15.68 1.27 4.43
C ASN A 65 14.45 0.94 3.58
N VAL A 66 13.47 0.21 4.12
CA VAL A 66 12.20 -0.07 3.41
C VAL A 66 11.48 1.23 3.12
N ARG A 67 11.24 2.05 4.16
CA ARG A 67 10.52 3.32 4.02
C ARG A 67 11.23 4.30 3.10
N ASP A 68 12.54 4.50 3.26
CA ASP A 68 13.33 5.39 2.39
C ASP A 68 13.34 4.90 0.94
N THR A 69 13.42 3.59 0.71
CA THR A 69 13.36 3.01 -0.63
C THR A 69 12.00 3.29 -1.27
N LEU A 70 10.90 2.98 -0.59
CA LEU A 70 9.55 3.16 -1.15
C LEU A 70 9.22 4.64 -1.42
N VAL A 71 9.62 5.54 -0.51
CA VAL A 71 9.43 6.99 -0.71
C VAL A 71 10.27 7.50 -1.89
N ARG A 72 11.56 7.17 -1.96
CA ARG A 72 12.45 7.69 -3.01
C ARG A 72 12.18 7.13 -4.39
N THR A 73 11.59 5.94 -4.47
CA THR A 73 11.17 5.32 -5.73
C THR A 73 9.75 5.72 -6.12
N GLY A 74 9.05 6.51 -5.29
CA GLY A 74 7.72 7.00 -5.58
C GLY A 74 6.61 5.95 -5.43
N ASN A 75 6.90 4.81 -4.80
CA ASN A 75 5.94 3.73 -4.51
C ASN A 75 5.06 4.03 -3.30
N LEU A 76 5.38 5.07 -2.52
CA LEU A 76 4.51 5.62 -1.48
C LEU A 76 4.10 7.04 -1.83
N VAL A 77 2.82 7.35 -1.63
CA VAL A 77 2.33 8.72 -1.59
C VAL A 77 2.87 9.38 -0.32
N ILE A 78 3.35 10.62 -0.46
CA ILE A 78 3.86 11.43 0.65
C ILE A 78 3.17 12.78 0.65
N ASP A 79 2.89 13.28 1.84
CA ASP A 79 2.50 14.65 2.05
C ASP A 79 3.62 15.60 1.56
N GLN A 80 3.25 16.63 0.79
CA GLN A 80 4.23 17.50 0.13
C GLN A 80 5.01 18.36 1.13
N ASP A 81 4.34 18.82 2.19
CA ASP A 81 4.92 19.74 3.18
C ASP A 81 5.76 18.99 4.22
N THR A 82 5.22 17.91 4.79
CA THR A 82 5.84 17.17 5.88
C THR A 82 6.72 16.02 5.41
N ARG A 83 6.62 15.63 4.12
CA ARG A 83 7.30 14.45 3.55
C ARG A 83 6.92 13.15 4.26
N ASN A 84 5.79 13.13 4.97
CA ASN A 84 5.32 12.00 5.72
C ASN A 84 4.33 11.17 4.89
N PRO A 85 4.58 9.87 4.65
CA PRO A 85 3.62 8.98 3.99
C PRO A 85 2.43 8.55 4.85
N LEU A 86 2.44 8.87 6.16
CA LEU A 86 1.40 8.42 7.07
C LEU A 86 0.26 9.42 7.15
N ILE A 87 -0.96 8.92 7.00
CA ILE A 87 -2.20 9.66 7.22
C ILE A 87 -3.19 8.79 8.00
N LYS A 88 -3.90 9.41 8.94
CA LYS A 88 -4.95 8.74 9.71
C LYS A 88 -6.30 8.93 9.05
N ILE A 89 -6.85 7.92 8.38
CA ILE A 89 -8.14 7.99 7.67
C ILE A 89 -9.24 7.19 8.36
N ARG A 90 -10.49 7.47 8.02
CA ARG A 90 -11.63 6.62 8.38
C ARG A 90 -12.02 5.74 7.21
N MET A 91 -12.17 4.46 7.49
CA MET A 91 -12.59 3.46 6.53
C MET A 91 -13.79 2.70 7.08
N LYS A 92 -14.67 2.25 6.19
CA LYS A 92 -15.87 1.51 6.50
C LYS A 92 -15.74 0.08 5.99
N TRP A 93 -16.11 -0.86 6.85
CA TRP A 93 -16.24 -2.26 6.52
C TRP A 93 -17.48 -2.79 7.25
N ASN A 94 -18.42 -3.34 6.48
CA ASN A 94 -19.79 -3.56 6.94
C ASN A 94 -20.41 -2.25 7.49
N ASP A 95 -21.17 -2.32 8.57
CA ASP A 95 -21.82 -1.15 9.21
C ASP A 95 -20.92 -0.44 10.23
N ARG A 96 -19.60 -0.70 10.21
CA ARG A 96 -18.65 -0.15 11.17
C ARG A 96 -17.59 0.70 10.49
N SER A 97 -17.25 1.79 11.16
CA SER A 97 -16.20 2.72 10.74
C SER A 97 -14.99 2.60 11.67
N TYR A 98 -13.80 2.60 11.07
CA TYR A 98 -12.53 2.40 11.74
C TYR A 98 -11.58 3.53 11.37
N ALA A 99 -10.97 4.16 12.37
CA ALA A 99 -9.92 5.15 12.16
C ALA A 99 -8.55 4.46 12.20
N MET A 100 -7.79 4.52 11.11
CA MET A 100 -6.56 3.76 10.93
C MET A 100 -5.43 4.64 10.43
N ASN A 101 -4.21 4.40 10.92
CA ASN A 101 -3.01 5.00 10.36
C ASN A 101 -2.59 4.16 9.15
N VAL A 102 -2.49 4.82 8.00
CA VAL A 102 -2.21 4.15 6.73
C VAL A 102 -1.19 4.92 5.92
N CYS A 103 -0.63 4.26 4.92
CA CYS A 103 0.01 4.89 3.80
C CYS A 103 -0.61 4.37 2.48
N PHE A 104 -0.48 5.16 1.41
CA PHE A 104 -0.94 4.75 0.08
C PHE A 104 0.24 4.26 -0.74
N VAL A 105 0.12 3.03 -1.23
CA VAL A 105 1.15 2.34 -2.02
C VAL A 105 0.67 2.27 -3.47
N GLU A 106 1.54 2.60 -4.41
CA GLU A 106 1.28 2.42 -5.84
C GLU A 106 0.96 0.94 -6.12
N SER A 107 -0.19 0.69 -6.75
CA SER A 107 -0.69 -0.65 -7.06
C SER A 107 0.31 -1.47 -7.87
N GLU A 108 1.03 -0.83 -8.80
CA GLU A 108 2.03 -1.48 -9.63
C GLU A 108 3.11 -2.17 -8.80
N PHE A 109 3.52 -1.59 -7.65
CA PHE A 109 4.51 -2.22 -6.77
C PHE A 109 4.04 -3.59 -6.27
N ILE A 110 2.80 -3.68 -5.80
CA ILE A 110 2.22 -4.91 -5.23
C ILE A 110 1.80 -5.85 -6.34
N ASP A 111 1.07 -5.37 -7.34
CA ASP A 111 0.54 -6.19 -8.43
C ASP A 111 1.67 -6.84 -9.24
N GLN A 112 2.78 -6.12 -9.46
CA GLN A 112 3.96 -6.69 -10.12
C GLN A 112 4.65 -7.76 -9.24
N ALA A 113 4.75 -7.53 -7.92
CA ALA A 113 5.27 -8.53 -7.01
C ALA A 113 4.46 -9.83 -7.07
N LEU A 114 3.14 -9.72 -7.11
CA LEU A 114 2.22 -10.86 -7.18
C LEU A 114 2.27 -11.57 -8.53
N LYS A 115 2.34 -10.83 -9.63
CA LYS A 115 2.43 -11.40 -10.99
C LYS A 115 3.75 -12.13 -11.22
N ILE A 116 4.87 -11.49 -10.89
CA ILE A 116 6.21 -12.03 -11.19
C ILE A 116 6.62 -13.10 -10.16
N TYR A 117 6.36 -12.85 -8.88
CA TYR A 117 6.89 -13.66 -7.78
C TYR A 117 5.82 -14.39 -6.98
N GLY A 118 4.55 -14.02 -7.11
CA GLY A 118 3.42 -14.61 -6.38
C GLY A 118 2.59 -15.61 -7.20
N GLY A 119 2.86 -15.79 -8.49
CA GLY A 119 2.13 -16.70 -9.37
C GLY A 119 0.69 -16.27 -9.71
N VAL A 120 0.33 -15.02 -9.43
CA VAL A 120 -1.01 -14.48 -9.66
C VAL A 120 -1.20 -14.11 -11.13
N THR A 121 -2.13 -14.76 -11.81
CA THR A 121 -2.41 -14.57 -13.25
C THR A 121 -3.53 -13.58 -13.54
N SER A 122 -4.37 -13.26 -12.55
CA SER A 122 -5.50 -12.33 -12.65
C SER A 122 -5.36 -11.15 -11.68
N ASP A 123 -6.14 -10.08 -11.84
CA ASP A 123 -6.15 -8.98 -10.86
C ASP A 123 -6.64 -9.50 -9.49
N VAL A 124 -6.07 -8.96 -8.40
CA VAL A 124 -6.45 -9.25 -7.01
C VAL A 124 -7.86 -8.71 -6.69
N GLY A 125 -8.37 -7.81 -7.53
CA GLY A 125 -9.68 -7.20 -7.38
C GLY A 125 -9.69 -6.11 -6.29
N LEU A 126 -10.79 -5.40 -6.16
CA LEU A 126 -10.94 -4.38 -5.12
C LEU A 126 -11.43 -5.01 -3.81
N SER A 127 -10.87 -4.58 -2.68
CA SER A 127 -11.33 -4.98 -1.34
C SER A 127 -12.78 -4.55 -1.07
N GLU A 128 -13.46 -5.15 -0.10
CA GLU A 128 -14.77 -4.65 0.37
C GLU A 128 -14.64 -3.43 1.31
N LEU A 129 -13.49 -3.27 1.94
CA LEU A 129 -13.23 -2.16 2.85
C LEU A 129 -12.94 -0.90 2.02
N ARG A 130 -13.70 0.16 2.29
CA ARG A 130 -13.70 1.42 1.52
C ARG A 130 -13.44 2.62 2.42
N ILE A 131 -12.98 3.71 1.84
CA ILE A 131 -12.69 4.96 2.55
C ILE A 131 -14.00 5.72 2.72
N LEU A 132 -14.24 6.36 3.87
CA LEU A 132 -15.43 7.21 4.01
C LEU A 132 -15.34 8.41 3.07
N SER A 133 -16.44 8.75 2.40
CA SER A 133 -16.52 9.89 1.47
C SER A 133 -16.17 11.22 2.13
N SER A 134 -16.41 11.34 3.44
CA SER A 134 -15.99 12.49 4.26
C SER A 134 -14.47 12.72 4.31
N GLU A 135 -13.66 11.74 3.92
CA GLU A 135 -12.19 11.85 3.91
C GLU A 135 -11.64 12.42 2.59
N ARG A 136 -12.50 12.58 1.57
CA ARG A 136 -12.08 12.86 0.20
C ARG A 136 -11.28 14.14 0.04
N GLU A 137 -11.79 15.28 0.49
CA GLU A 137 -11.12 16.58 0.34
C GLU A 137 -9.73 16.59 1.00
N ARG A 138 -9.63 15.97 2.18
CA ARG A 138 -8.37 15.84 2.90
C ARG A 138 -7.39 14.92 2.17
N LEU A 139 -7.89 13.83 1.58
CA LEU A 139 -7.07 12.92 0.78
C LEU A 139 -6.62 13.54 -0.53
N ASP A 140 -7.47 14.30 -1.21
CA ASP A 140 -7.10 15.01 -2.42
C ASP A 140 -5.96 16.00 -2.14
N THR A 141 -6.01 16.68 -0.98
CA THR A 141 -4.91 17.54 -0.49
C THR A 141 -3.65 16.73 -0.21
N PHE A 142 -3.75 15.59 0.48
CA PHE A 142 -2.61 14.72 0.80
C PHE A 142 -1.92 14.14 -0.45
N PHE A 143 -2.70 13.79 -1.47
CA PHE A 143 -2.18 13.30 -2.75
C PHE A 143 -1.57 14.44 -3.59
N GLY A 144 -2.12 15.65 -3.49
CA GLY A 144 -1.61 16.83 -4.20
C GLY A 144 -1.58 16.62 -5.70
N GLU A 145 -0.39 16.70 -6.30
CA GLU A 145 -0.18 16.52 -7.74
C GLU A 145 -0.17 15.04 -8.20
N ARG A 146 -0.30 14.07 -7.28
CA ARG A 146 -0.39 12.65 -7.63
C ARG A 146 -1.75 12.31 -8.25
N THR A 147 -1.82 11.13 -8.86
CA THR A 147 -3.10 10.59 -9.34
C THR A 147 -4.07 10.45 -8.17
N LEU A 148 -5.20 11.14 -8.22
CA LEU A 148 -6.20 11.09 -7.15
C LEU A 148 -6.96 9.76 -7.14
N LEU A 149 -7.46 9.40 -5.95
CA LEU A 149 -8.31 8.22 -5.78
C LEU A 149 -9.62 8.38 -6.55
N LYS A 150 -10.00 7.34 -7.30
CA LYS A 150 -11.30 7.31 -7.99
C LYS A 150 -12.46 7.19 -7.01
N SER A 151 -13.67 7.55 -7.46
CA SER A 151 -14.91 7.41 -6.68
C SER A 151 -15.13 6.01 -6.12
N VAL A 152 -14.65 4.97 -6.81
CA VAL A 152 -14.75 3.57 -6.36
C VAL A 152 -14.04 3.29 -5.03
N ALA A 153 -13.07 4.12 -4.64
CA ALA A 153 -12.38 3.98 -3.35
C ALA A 153 -13.25 4.41 -2.16
N TYR A 154 -14.34 5.15 -2.41
CA TYR A 154 -15.12 5.82 -1.39
C TYR A 154 -16.49 5.17 -1.16
N ILE A 155 -17.02 5.33 0.05
CA ILE A 155 -18.37 4.94 0.47
C ILE A 155 -18.91 5.96 1.48
N ASP A 156 -20.23 6.13 1.53
CA ASP A 156 -20.90 6.97 2.52
C ASP A 156 -21.03 6.31 3.91
#